data_AF-H2ERZ8-F1
#
_entry.id   AF-H2ERZ8-F1
#
_cell.length_a   1.000
_cell.length_b   1.000
_cell.length_c   1.000
_cell.angle_alpha   90.00
_cell.angle_beta   90.00
_cell.angle_gamma   90.00
#
_symmetry.space_group_name_H-M   'P 1'
#
loop_
_entity.id
_entity.type
_entity.pdbx_description
1 polymer ?
#
loop_
_entity_poly.entity_id
_entity_poly.type
_entity_poly.pdbx_seq_one_letter_code
_entity_poly.pdbx_strand_id
1 'polypeptide(L)'
;MDLKQENFSITSKYRAKYGQQVFLFNPFTENGQTHRYNPLGYVREGDCKIGDILTITTSFYPIDDPKNSFWNDQASNLFLGLALMVSETPSLPFTIGELLRQSSGKGKPLKEYLQGIMDDREKSSSPLSESCIDALNRFIALTDNSLSNVLASFNAPLKLWANPLFDAATSANDFDLRELRKKK
;
A
#
# COMPACT_ATOMS: atom_id res chain seq x y z
N MET A 1 -20.28 4.96 5.96
CA MET A 1 -20.03 3.67 5.30
C MET A 1 -21.37 3.00 5.06
N ASP A 2 -21.71 2.67 3.81
CA ASP A 2 -22.96 1.98 3.46
C ASP A 2 -22.70 0.46 3.32
N LEU A 3 -22.75 -0.25 4.44
CA LEU A 3 -22.41 -1.68 4.52
C LEU A 3 -23.39 -2.58 3.75
N LYS A 4 -24.61 -2.10 3.42
CA LYS A 4 -25.67 -2.88 2.78
C LYS A 4 -25.92 -2.52 1.31
N GLN A 5 -25.25 -1.49 0.77
CA GLN A 5 -25.50 -0.91 -0.56
C GLN A 5 -26.94 -0.39 -0.78
N GLU A 6 -27.78 -0.35 0.25
CA GLU A 6 -29.17 0.12 0.16
C GLU A 6 -29.21 1.62 -0.13
N ASN A 7 -28.36 2.40 0.57
CA ASN A 7 -28.30 3.84 0.36
C ASN A 7 -27.70 4.18 -1.01
N PHE A 8 -26.69 3.43 -1.47
CA PHE A 8 -26.16 3.56 -2.82
C PHE A 8 -27.24 3.28 -3.87
N SER A 9 -27.97 2.17 -3.74
CA SER A 9 -29.01 1.77 -4.70
C SER A 9 -30.15 2.79 -4.79
N ILE A 10 -30.57 3.35 -3.65
CA ILE A 10 -31.66 4.32 -3.56
C ILE A 10 -31.24 5.70 -4.05
N THR A 11 -30.05 6.17 -3.65
CA THR A 11 -29.67 7.58 -3.84
C THR A 11 -28.76 7.83 -5.05
N SER A 12 -28.06 6.82 -5.57
CA SER A 12 -27.12 6.99 -6.69
C SER A 12 -27.80 7.58 -7.93
N LYS A 13 -28.95 7.05 -8.34
CA LYS A 13 -29.71 7.54 -9.50
C LYS A 13 -30.22 8.96 -9.29
N TYR A 14 -30.66 9.30 -8.09
CA TYR A 14 -31.08 10.66 -7.76
C TYR A 14 -29.89 11.63 -7.83
N ARG A 15 -28.78 11.30 -7.16
CA ARG A 15 -27.57 12.15 -7.15
C ARG A 15 -26.98 12.34 -8.55
N ALA A 16 -26.95 11.28 -9.36
CA ALA A 16 -26.53 11.34 -10.76
C ALA A 16 -27.46 12.23 -11.59
N LYS A 17 -28.78 12.16 -11.38
CA LYS A 17 -29.77 13.01 -12.06
C LYS A 17 -29.52 14.52 -11.81
N TYR A 18 -28.99 14.87 -10.63
CA TYR A 18 -28.63 16.26 -10.29
C TYR A 18 -27.15 16.58 -10.49
N GLY A 19 -26.46 15.82 -11.37
CA GLY A 19 -25.11 16.13 -11.83
C GLY A 19 -23.98 15.77 -10.86
N GLN A 20 -24.28 15.11 -9.74
CA GLN A 20 -23.23 14.65 -8.82
C GLN A 20 -22.56 13.39 -9.36
N GLN A 21 -21.23 13.35 -9.28
CA GLN A 21 -20.48 12.12 -9.54
C GLN A 21 -20.71 11.13 -8.39
N VAL A 22 -21.03 9.88 -8.73
CA VAL A 22 -21.32 8.83 -7.76
C VAL A 22 -20.35 7.68 -7.98
N PHE A 23 -19.50 7.43 -6.98
CA PHE A 23 -18.52 6.35 -6.99
C PHE A 23 -18.90 5.28 -5.96
N LEU A 24 -18.70 4.01 -6.32
CA LEU A 24 -18.93 2.84 -5.47
C LEU A 24 -17.60 2.14 -5.25
N PHE A 25 -17.13 2.06 -4.01
CA PHE A 25 -16.05 1.17 -3.64
C PHE A 25 -16.65 -0.02 -2.89
N ASN A 26 -16.75 -1.15 -3.58
CA ASN A 26 -17.29 -2.41 -3.07
C ASN A 26 -16.33 -3.56 -3.43
N PRO A 27 -15.21 -3.68 -2.73
CA PRO A 27 -14.07 -4.51 -3.15
C PRO A 27 -14.32 -6.03 -3.04
N PHE A 28 -15.49 -6.46 -2.57
CA PHE A 28 -15.86 -7.87 -2.41
C PHE A 28 -17.01 -8.30 -3.33
N THR A 29 -17.40 -7.47 -4.28
CA THR A 29 -18.52 -7.78 -5.17
C THR A 29 -18.14 -8.83 -6.21
N GLU A 30 -18.90 -9.93 -6.27
CA GLU A 30 -18.64 -11.05 -7.20
C GLU A 30 -18.87 -10.64 -8.67
N ASN A 31 -19.74 -9.66 -8.91
CA ASN A 31 -20.06 -9.16 -10.24
C ASN A 31 -19.06 -8.09 -10.77
N GLY A 32 -17.98 -7.81 -10.02
CA GLY A 32 -16.95 -6.83 -10.39
C GLY A 32 -17.39 -5.37 -10.42
N GLN A 33 -18.61 -5.04 -9.98
CA GLN A 33 -19.14 -3.68 -9.94
C GLN A 33 -18.56 -2.84 -8.80
N THR A 34 -17.29 -2.49 -8.91
CA THR A 34 -16.60 -1.59 -8.00
C THR A 34 -15.70 -0.65 -8.79
N HIS A 35 -15.67 0.62 -8.38
CA HIS A 35 -14.58 1.51 -8.75
C HIS A 35 -13.35 1.13 -7.96
N ARG A 36 -12.18 1.44 -8.50
CA ARG A 36 -10.89 1.17 -7.88
C ARG A 36 -10.41 2.36 -7.06
N TYR A 37 -9.79 2.06 -5.93
CA TYR A 37 -9.15 3.02 -5.05
C TYR A 37 -7.80 2.51 -4.57
N ASN A 38 -6.72 3.14 -5.04
CA ASN A 38 -5.34 2.88 -4.64
C ASN A 38 -4.83 4.04 -3.77
N PRO A 39 -4.62 3.86 -2.46
CA PRO A 39 -4.08 4.91 -1.59
C PRO A 39 -2.67 5.34 -1.99
N LEU A 40 -1.83 4.43 -2.50
CA LEU A 40 -0.47 4.77 -2.94
C LEU A 40 -0.47 5.66 -4.19
N GLY A 41 -1.55 5.67 -4.97
CA GLY A 41 -1.72 6.56 -6.12
C GLY A 41 -1.85 8.05 -5.76
N TYR A 42 -1.94 8.38 -4.47
CA TYR A 42 -1.98 9.75 -3.97
C TYR A 42 -0.64 10.23 -3.39
N VAL A 43 0.36 9.35 -3.30
CA VAL A 43 1.71 9.71 -2.86
C VAL A 43 2.33 10.66 -3.88
N ARG A 44 2.83 11.80 -3.40
CA ARG A 44 3.48 12.80 -4.25
C ARG A 44 4.93 12.42 -4.52
N GLU A 45 5.43 12.85 -5.67
CA GLU A 45 6.85 12.77 -6.01
C GLU A 45 7.67 13.83 -5.26
N GLY A 46 9.00 13.64 -5.21
CA GLY A 46 9.94 14.53 -4.52
C GLY A 46 9.88 14.42 -3.00
N ASP A 47 10.21 15.52 -2.31
CA ASP A 47 10.45 15.55 -0.86
C ASP A 47 9.23 15.14 0.00
N CYS A 48 8.03 15.20 -0.56
CA CYS A 48 6.80 14.80 0.14
C CYS A 48 6.59 13.28 0.18
N LYS A 49 7.27 12.50 -0.67
CA LYS A 49 7.01 11.07 -0.88
C LYS A 49 7.05 10.25 0.41
N ILE A 50 8.12 10.40 1.19
CA ILE A 50 8.31 9.66 2.44
C ILE A 50 7.20 10.01 3.44
N GLY A 51 6.88 11.30 3.61
CA GLY A 51 5.82 11.75 4.52
C GLY A 51 4.45 11.24 4.11
N ASP A 52 4.14 11.21 2.82
CA ASP A 52 2.88 10.66 2.30
C ASP A 52 2.78 9.15 2.54
N ILE A 53 3.85 8.40 2.29
CA ILE A 53 3.90 6.95 2.57
C ILE A 53 3.68 6.70 4.06
N LEU A 54 4.41 7.40 4.94
CA LEU A 54 4.26 7.26 6.40
C LEU A 54 2.87 7.66 6.88
N THR A 55 2.25 8.65 6.25
CA THR A 55 0.86 9.01 6.56
C THR A 55 -0.09 7.85 6.26
N ILE A 56 0.11 7.16 5.14
CA ILE A 56 -0.66 5.96 4.78
C ILE A 56 -0.42 4.83 5.78
N THR A 57 0.83 4.60 6.22
CA THR A 57 1.14 3.52 7.17
C THR A 57 0.44 3.67 8.52
N THR A 58 0.16 4.91 8.97
CA THR A 58 -0.60 5.14 10.22
C THR A 58 -1.97 4.47 10.26
N SER A 59 -2.60 4.26 9.10
CA SER A 59 -3.90 3.57 9.00
C SER A 59 -3.79 2.06 9.19
N PHE A 60 -2.61 1.49 8.98
CA PHE A 60 -2.35 0.05 9.06
C PHE A 60 -1.61 -0.35 10.36
N TYR A 61 -0.68 0.49 10.82
CA TYR A 61 0.22 0.21 11.93
C TYR A 61 0.15 1.35 12.98
N PRO A 62 -0.94 1.45 13.75
CA PRO A 62 -1.07 2.48 14.77
C PRO A 62 -0.07 2.25 15.92
N ILE A 63 0.46 3.33 16.48
CA ILE A 63 1.50 3.32 17.55
C ILE A 63 0.89 3.75 18.90
N ASP A 64 -0.41 3.56 19.07
CA ASP A 64 -1.19 3.95 20.25
C ASP A 64 -1.11 2.93 21.39
N ASP A 65 -0.88 1.64 21.08
CA ASP A 65 -0.64 0.58 22.07
C ASP A 65 0.87 0.35 22.30
N PRO A 66 1.40 0.65 23.51
CA PRO A 66 2.80 0.42 23.84
C PRO A 66 3.29 -1.00 23.60
N LYS A 67 2.43 -2.02 23.72
CA LYS A 67 2.82 -3.43 23.52
C LYS A 67 3.14 -3.77 22.07
N ASN A 68 2.42 -3.16 21.13
CA ASN A 68 2.54 -3.43 19.70
C ASN A 68 3.31 -2.32 18.97
N SER A 69 3.47 -1.15 19.59
CA SER A 69 4.12 0.05 19.05
C SER A 69 5.47 -0.24 18.40
N PHE A 70 6.34 -1.02 19.05
CA PHE A 70 7.64 -1.39 18.49
C PHE A 70 7.50 -2.19 17.18
N TRP A 71 6.69 -3.25 17.16
CA TRP A 71 6.53 -4.07 15.96
C TRP A 71 5.78 -3.34 14.85
N ASN A 72 4.84 -2.46 15.20
CA ASN A 72 4.12 -1.61 14.27
C ASN A 72 5.03 -0.56 13.65
N ASP A 73 5.94 0.03 14.42
CA ASP A 73 6.97 0.95 13.91
C ASP A 73 7.90 0.23 12.93
N GLN A 74 8.38 -0.97 13.28
CA GLN A 74 9.21 -1.76 12.38
C GLN A 74 8.46 -2.21 11.12
N ALA A 75 7.18 -2.56 11.23
CA ALA A 75 6.32 -2.88 10.08
C ALA A 75 6.10 -1.65 9.17
N SER A 76 5.93 -0.46 9.77
CA SER A 76 5.85 0.81 9.06
C SER A 76 7.16 1.11 8.30
N ASN A 77 8.32 0.85 8.91
CA ASN A 77 9.62 0.98 8.24
C ASN A 77 9.77 -0.01 7.07
N LEU A 78 9.36 -1.27 7.24
CA LEU A 78 9.34 -2.25 6.13
C LEU A 78 8.40 -1.80 5.00
N PHE A 79 7.21 -1.31 5.33
CA PHE A 79 6.27 -0.77 4.34
C PHE A 79 6.90 0.39 3.57
N LEU A 80 7.57 1.33 4.25
CA LEU A 80 8.27 2.44 3.61
C LEU A 80 9.35 1.94 2.64
N GLY A 81 10.22 1.02 3.08
CA GLY A 81 11.28 0.47 2.23
C GLY A 81 10.75 -0.22 0.97
N LEU A 82 9.71 -1.05 1.12
CA LEU A 82 9.05 -1.72 0.00
C LEU A 82 8.32 -0.72 -0.92
N ALA A 83 7.64 0.28 -0.36
CA ALA A 83 6.95 1.31 -1.12
C ALA A 83 7.91 2.10 -2.00
N LEU A 84 9.03 2.57 -1.42
CA LEU A 84 10.06 3.28 -2.16
C LEU A 84 10.64 2.39 -3.26
N MET A 85 11.03 1.16 -2.94
CA MET A 85 11.58 0.20 -3.91
C MET A 85 10.63 -0.04 -5.09
N VAL A 86 9.34 -0.26 -4.84
CA VAL A 86 8.35 -0.45 -5.89
C VAL A 86 8.14 0.83 -6.69
N SER A 87 8.06 2.00 -6.05
CA SER A 87 7.89 3.29 -6.74
C SER A 87 9.08 3.65 -7.63
N GLU A 88 10.28 3.19 -7.26
CA GLU A 88 11.53 3.41 -7.98
C GLU A 88 11.81 2.30 -9.01
N THR A 89 10.90 1.34 -9.17
CA THR A 89 10.98 0.25 -10.15
C THR A 89 9.81 0.38 -11.15
N PRO A 90 9.98 1.10 -12.28
CA PRO A 90 8.88 1.44 -13.20
C PRO A 90 8.11 0.25 -13.78
N SER A 91 8.70 -0.95 -13.81
CA SER A 91 8.03 -2.17 -14.28
C SER A 91 7.03 -2.74 -13.26
N LEU A 92 7.01 -2.25 -12.04
CA LEU A 92 6.14 -2.73 -10.97
C LEU A 92 4.98 -1.75 -10.74
N PRO A 93 3.75 -2.24 -10.56
CA PRO A 93 2.62 -1.39 -10.22
C PRO A 93 2.76 -0.88 -8.78
N PHE A 94 2.67 0.44 -8.57
CA PHE A 94 2.76 1.04 -7.24
C PHE A 94 1.45 0.87 -6.45
N THR A 95 1.23 -0.35 -5.95
CA THR A 95 0.02 -0.78 -5.22
C THR A 95 0.39 -1.57 -3.97
N ILE A 96 -0.47 -1.53 -2.95
CA ILE A 96 -0.25 -2.30 -1.70
C ILE A 96 -0.14 -3.80 -1.98
N GLY A 97 -0.92 -4.30 -2.95
CA GLY A 97 -0.81 -5.70 -3.38
C GLY A 97 0.57 -6.04 -3.93
N GLU A 98 1.22 -5.12 -4.65
CA GLU A 98 2.59 -5.34 -5.11
C GLU A 98 3.58 -5.34 -3.95
N LEU A 99 3.44 -4.41 -2.99
CA LEU A 99 4.26 -4.42 -1.78
C LEU A 99 4.16 -5.76 -1.05
N LEU A 100 2.96 -6.33 -0.93
CA LEU A 100 2.73 -7.65 -0.32
C LEU A 100 3.37 -8.78 -1.14
N ARG A 101 3.34 -8.71 -2.47
CA ARG A 101 4.05 -9.68 -3.32
C ARG A 101 5.56 -9.58 -3.14
N GLN A 102 6.11 -8.38 -2.98
CA GLN A 102 7.54 -8.17 -2.72
C GLN A 102 7.95 -8.68 -1.32
N SER A 103 7.11 -8.49 -0.30
CA SER A 103 7.38 -8.98 1.06
C SER A 103 7.38 -10.51 1.19
N SER A 104 6.84 -11.24 0.21
CA SER A 104 6.93 -12.71 0.15
C SER A 104 8.34 -13.24 -0.18
N GLY A 105 9.26 -12.36 -0.62
CA GLY A 105 10.59 -12.75 -1.09
C GLY A 105 10.62 -13.48 -2.43
N LYS A 106 9.48 -13.59 -3.13
CA LYS A 106 9.32 -14.25 -4.45
C LYS A 106 10.00 -15.61 -4.56
N GLY A 107 9.88 -16.43 -3.50
CA GLY A 107 10.43 -17.78 -3.43
C GLY A 107 11.84 -17.87 -2.82
N LYS A 108 12.40 -16.77 -2.35
CA LYS A 108 13.65 -16.71 -1.57
C LYS A 108 13.39 -16.21 -0.14
N PRO A 109 14.28 -16.47 0.83
CA PRO A 109 14.25 -15.78 2.11
C PRO A 109 14.23 -14.26 1.88
N LEU A 110 13.30 -13.54 2.51
CA LEU A 110 13.09 -12.13 2.22
C LEU A 110 14.35 -11.28 2.38
N LYS A 111 15.18 -11.58 3.38
CA LYS A 111 16.46 -10.92 3.60
C LYS A 111 17.39 -11.05 2.38
N GLU A 112 17.56 -12.26 1.87
CA GLU A 112 18.38 -12.53 0.68
C GLU A 112 17.77 -11.88 -0.57
N TYR A 113 16.44 -11.89 -0.69
CA TYR A 113 15.73 -11.26 -1.79
C TYR A 113 15.97 -9.75 -1.83
N LEU A 114 15.78 -9.06 -0.71
CA LEU A 114 15.98 -7.61 -0.62
C LEU A 114 17.44 -7.20 -0.80
N GLN A 115 18.38 -7.96 -0.23
CA GLN A 115 19.81 -7.73 -0.45
C GLN A 115 20.17 -7.87 -1.93
N GLY A 116 19.69 -8.93 -2.59
CA GLY A 116 19.92 -9.13 -4.02
C GLY A 116 19.38 -7.99 -4.87
N ILE A 117 18.19 -7.47 -4.55
CA ILE A 117 17.66 -6.28 -5.24
C ILE A 117 18.58 -5.07 -5.05
N MET A 118 19.04 -4.79 -3.83
CA MET A 118 19.92 -3.64 -3.56
C MET A 118 21.24 -3.77 -4.34
N ASP A 119 21.86 -4.95 -4.33
CA ASP A 119 23.12 -5.23 -5.02
C ASP A 119 22.98 -5.14 -6.55
N ASP A 120 21.87 -5.63 -7.10
CA ASP A 120 21.59 -5.57 -8.54
C ASP A 120 21.31 -4.12 -8.98
N ARG A 121 20.58 -3.37 -8.17
CA ARG A 121 20.24 -1.96 -8.43
C ARG A 121 21.46 -1.05 -8.36
N GLU A 122 22.36 -1.28 -7.41
CA GLU A 122 23.63 -0.55 -7.28
C GLU A 122 24.50 -0.64 -8.56
N LYS A 123 24.50 -1.81 -9.21
CA LYS A 123 25.27 -2.06 -10.45
C LYS A 123 24.54 -1.61 -11.71
N SER A 124 23.29 -1.18 -11.60
CA SER A 124 22.44 -0.81 -12.74
C SER A 124 22.49 0.70 -13.05
N SER A 125 21.92 1.11 -14.18
CA SER A 125 21.80 2.53 -14.56
C SER A 125 20.73 3.29 -13.77
N SER A 126 20.11 2.65 -12.78
CA SER A 126 19.10 3.25 -11.92
C SER A 126 19.33 2.69 -10.51
N PRO A 127 20.11 3.36 -9.66
CA PRO A 127 20.23 2.96 -8.27
C PRO A 127 18.93 3.24 -7.51
N LEU A 128 18.73 2.55 -6.39
CA LEU A 128 17.71 2.93 -5.40
C LEU A 128 18.16 4.19 -4.65
N SER A 129 17.21 4.98 -4.16
CA SER A 129 17.50 6.13 -3.31
C SER A 129 18.14 5.70 -1.99
N GLU A 130 18.94 6.58 -1.40
CA GLU A 130 19.55 6.36 -0.09
C GLU A 130 18.49 6.07 0.98
N SER A 131 17.36 6.79 0.96
CA SER A 131 16.25 6.56 1.88
C SER A 131 15.60 5.18 1.72
N CYS A 132 15.51 4.66 0.49
CA CYS A 132 15.04 3.31 0.24
C CYS A 132 16.01 2.28 0.81
N ILE A 133 17.31 2.42 0.49
CA ILE A 133 18.37 1.53 0.95
C ILE A 133 18.43 1.52 2.49
N ASP A 134 18.39 2.68 3.14
CA ASP A 134 18.40 2.80 4.59
C ASP A 134 17.20 2.10 5.24
N ALA A 135 16.00 2.29 4.71
CA ALA A 135 14.79 1.65 5.23
C ALA A 135 14.87 0.12 5.11
N LEU A 136 15.35 -0.39 3.97
CA LEU A 136 15.54 -1.83 3.76
C LEU A 136 16.67 -2.39 4.65
N ASN A 137 17.78 -1.66 4.79
CA ASN A 137 18.92 -2.02 5.64
C ASN A 137 18.52 -2.15 7.11
N ARG A 138 17.70 -1.22 7.63
CA ARG A 138 17.15 -1.33 8.99
C ARG A 138 16.39 -2.62 9.21
N PHE A 139 15.64 -3.08 8.21
CA PHE A 139 14.95 -4.36 8.28
C PHE A 139 15.92 -5.54 8.21
N ILE A 140 16.79 -5.62 7.19
CA ILE A 140 17.69 -6.79 7.01
C ILE A 140 18.77 -6.93 8.09
N ALA A 141 19.09 -5.85 8.80
CA ALA A 141 20.00 -5.85 9.95
C ALA A 141 19.40 -6.53 11.20
N LEU A 142 18.08 -6.78 11.23
CA LEU A 142 17.42 -7.48 12.32
C LEU A 142 17.81 -8.96 12.36
N THR A 143 17.65 -9.57 13.54
CA THR A 143 17.76 -11.02 13.74
C THR A 143 16.59 -11.76 13.09
N ASP A 144 16.76 -13.03 12.72
CA ASP A 144 15.72 -13.82 12.03
C ASP A 144 14.40 -13.91 12.82
N ASN A 145 14.49 -13.99 14.16
CA ASN A 145 13.31 -13.95 15.03
C ASN A 145 12.59 -12.60 14.94
N SER A 146 13.34 -11.50 14.94
CA SER A 146 12.77 -10.16 14.82
C SER A 146 12.18 -9.92 13.43
N LEU A 147 12.87 -10.37 12.37
CA LEU A 147 12.35 -10.34 10.99
C LEU A 147 11.00 -11.04 10.89
N SER A 148 10.87 -12.22 11.50
CA SER A 148 9.63 -13.00 11.50
C SER A 148 8.49 -12.26 12.20
N ASN A 149 8.78 -11.62 13.35
CA ASN A 149 7.79 -10.81 14.07
C ASN A 149 7.38 -9.55 13.31
N VAL A 150 8.34 -8.86 12.70
CA VAL A 150 8.06 -7.69 11.86
C VAL A 150 7.21 -8.09 10.66
N LEU A 151 7.49 -9.23 10.02
CA LEU A 151 6.67 -9.75 8.93
C LEU A 151 5.25 -10.13 9.38
N ALA A 152 5.11 -10.71 10.56
CA ALA A 152 3.78 -11.00 11.12
C ALA A 152 2.97 -9.70 11.31
N SER A 153 3.58 -8.68 11.90
CA SER A 153 2.93 -7.36 12.08
C SER A 153 2.66 -6.66 10.75
N PHE A 154 3.59 -6.70 9.81
CA PHE A 154 3.42 -6.15 8.46
C PHE A 154 2.23 -6.78 7.73
N ASN A 155 2.11 -8.10 7.76
CA ASN A 155 1.06 -8.83 7.06
C ASN A 155 -0.31 -8.75 7.75
N ALA A 156 -0.35 -8.57 9.08
CA ALA A 156 -1.58 -8.63 9.87
C ALA A 156 -2.73 -7.74 9.33
N PRO A 157 -2.52 -6.43 9.04
CA PRO A 157 -3.58 -5.58 8.50
C PRO A 157 -3.77 -5.73 6.98
N LEU A 158 -2.83 -6.38 6.27
CA LEU A 158 -2.85 -6.50 4.81
C LEU A 158 -3.48 -7.80 4.30
N LYS A 159 -4.01 -8.65 5.19
CA LYS A 159 -4.63 -9.95 4.85
C LYS A 159 -5.69 -9.87 3.75
N LEU A 160 -6.41 -8.76 3.65
CA LEU A 160 -7.45 -8.58 2.62
C LEU A 160 -6.88 -8.61 1.19
N TRP A 161 -5.62 -8.22 0.97
CA TRP A 161 -4.96 -8.27 -0.34
C TRP A 161 -4.64 -9.69 -0.81
N ALA A 162 -4.77 -10.72 0.04
CA ALA A 162 -4.75 -12.10 -0.41
C ALA A 162 -6.00 -12.49 -1.23
N ASN A 163 -7.09 -11.70 -1.12
CA ASN A 163 -8.27 -11.87 -1.96
C ASN A 163 -8.06 -11.17 -3.32
N PRO A 164 -8.13 -11.89 -4.46
CA PRO A 164 -7.94 -11.30 -5.79
C PRO A 164 -8.93 -10.17 -6.11
N LEU A 165 -10.15 -10.21 -5.59
CA LEU A 165 -11.14 -9.14 -5.80
C LEU A 165 -10.71 -7.84 -5.11
N PHE A 166 -10.18 -7.97 -3.89
CA PHE A 166 -9.72 -6.82 -3.12
C PHE A 166 -8.43 -6.23 -3.70
N ASP A 167 -7.50 -7.09 -4.15
CA ASP A 167 -6.29 -6.65 -4.86
C ASP A 167 -6.66 -5.90 -6.15
N ALA A 168 -7.58 -6.46 -6.95
CA ALA A 168 -8.06 -5.80 -8.17
C ALA A 168 -8.73 -4.44 -7.87
N ALA A 169 -9.56 -4.37 -6.83
CA ALA A 169 -10.25 -3.15 -6.41
C ALA A 169 -9.27 -2.06 -5.90
N THR A 170 -8.05 -2.42 -5.52
CA THR A 170 -7.03 -1.48 -5.01
C THR A 170 -5.86 -1.29 -5.97
N SER A 171 -5.99 -1.79 -7.21
CA SER A 171 -4.91 -1.77 -8.22
C SER A 171 -4.71 -0.42 -8.92
N ALA A 172 -5.70 0.48 -8.86
CA ALA A 172 -5.65 1.79 -9.52
C ALA A 172 -6.67 2.77 -8.87
N ASN A 173 -6.77 3.99 -9.40
CA ASN A 173 -7.79 4.97 -9.04
C ASN A 173 -8.69 5.26 -10.24
N ASP A 174 -10.00 4.99 -10.12
CA ASP A 174 -10.98 5.38 -11.15
C ASP A 174 -11.56 6.79 -10.92
N PHE A 175 -11.19 7.41 -9.79
CA PHE A 175 -11.58 8.76 -9.40
C PHE A 175 -10.46 9.41 -8.58
N ASP A 176 -10.43 10.74 -8.59
CA ASP A 176 -9.49 11.53 -7.81
C ASP A 176 -10.19 12.24 -6.65
N LEU A 177 -9.89 11.82 -5.42
CA LEU A 177 -10.42 12.45 -4.21
C LEU A 177 -10.06 13.95 -4.09
N ARG A 178 -8.98 14.41 -4.71
CA ARG A 178 -8.55 15.82 -4.71
C ARG A 178 -9.49 16.68 -5.55
N GLU A 179 -10.05 16.12 -6.60
CA GLU A 179 -10.98 16.81 -7.51
C GLU A 179 -12.41 16.84 -6.95
N LEU A 180 -12.80 15.82 -6.18
CA LEU A 180 -14.10 15.77 -5.50
C LEU A 180 -14.31 16.93 -4.51
N ARG A 181 -13.24 17.44 -3.90
CA ARG A 181 -13.33 18.60 -2.99
C ARG A 181 -13.49 19.94 -3.73
N LYS A 182 -13.07 20.02 -4.99
CA LYS A 182 -13.10 21.25 -5.80
C LYS A 182 -14.42 21.41 -6.56
N LYS A 183 -15.03 20.29 -6.95
CA LYS A 183 -16.32 20.27 -7.67
C LYS A 183 -17.46 20.14 -6.66
N LYS A 184 -17.99 21.29 -6.20
CA LYS A 184 -19.25 21.39 -5.44
C LYS A 184 -20.40 21.73 -6.37
#